data_AF-A0A6I0E6K1-F1
#
_entry.id   AF-A0A6I0E6K1-F1
#
_cell.length_a   1.000
_cell.length_b   1.000
_cell.length_c   1.000
_cell.angle_alpha   90.00
_cell.angle_beta   90.00
_cell.angle_gamma   90.00
#
_symmetry.space_group_name_H-M   'P 1'
#
loop_
_entity.id
_entity.type
_entity.pdbx_description
1 polymer ?
#
loop_
_entity_poly.entity_id
_entity_poly.type
_entity_poly.pdbx_seq_one_letter_code
_entity_poly.pdbx_strand_id
1 'polypeptide(L)'
;ARAPPAAPDHPVARALLAELGRPLAAPSANRSGRISPTQAAHVAADLGDKVAMILDGGPTAHGLESTIIDARGEVPVQLRPGAIAVETIELVLGDRVVRGDLEPELPNAPGQLASHYAPEAQVRLEARDVRQGEALLAFGPRVPPTDGPVINLSPAGDLTEAAANLFAALRALDASGAPAIAVMPIPDRGLGEAINDRLRRAAAPRGGPTADHFDI
;
A
#
# COMPACT_ATOMS: atom_id res chain seq x y z
N ALA A 1 15.01 0.02 11.42
CA ALA A 1 15.60 -0.47 10.15
C ALA A 1 15.91 0.71 9.23
N ARG A 2 17.05 0.72 8.51
CA ARG A 2 17.30 1.70 7.42
C ARG A 2 16.51 1.25 6.19
N ALA A 3 15.89 2.18 5.46
CA ALA A 3 15.21 1.85 4.20
C ALA A 3 16.24 1.32 3.18
N PRO A 4 15.94 0.22 2.45
CA PRO A 4 16.83 -0.31 1.44
C PRO A 4 16.98 0.68 0.27
N PRO A 5 18.14 0.71 -0.42
CA PRO A 5 18.33 1.58 -1.58
C PRO A 5 17.42 1.16 -2.74
N ALA A 6 16.95 2.13 -3.52
CA ALA A 6 16.18 1.92 -4.74
C ALA A 6 16.49 3.03 -5.76
N ALA A 7 16.40 2.70 -7.05
CA ALA A 7 16.47 3.67 -8.14
C ALA A 7 15.04 3.95 -8.63
N PRO A 8 14.48 5.16 -8.43
CA PRO A 8 13.10 5.44 -8.81
C PRO A 8 12.95 5.52 -10.33
N ASP A 9 11.96 4.81 -10.87
CA ASP A 9 11.58 4.92 -12.29
C ASP A 9 10.54 6.05 -12.49
N HIS A 10 10.95 7.28 -12.21
CA HIS A 10 10.13 8.46 -12.43
C HIS A 10 10.99 9.66 -12.85
N PRO A 11 10.67 10.36 -13.97
CA PRO A 11 11.52 11.41 -14.52
C PRO A 11 11.77 12.55 -13.53
N VAL A 12 10.75 13.00 -12.81
CA VAL A 12 10.87 14.06 -11.80
C VAL A 12 11.77 13.63 -10.62
N ALA A 13 11.62 12.38 -10.15
CA ALA A 13 12.43 11.88 -9.02
C ALA A 13 13.90 11.72 -9.42
N ARG A 14 14.15 11.25 -10.65
CA ARG A 14 15.50 11.13 -11.21
C ARG A 14 16.16 12.49 -11.43
N ALA A 15 15.43 13.46 -11.94
CA ALA A 15 15.92 14.84 -12.09
C ALA A 15 16.28 15.46 -10.73
N LEU A 16 15.43 15.26 -9.71
CA LEU A 16 15.70 15.71 -8.34
C LEU A 16 16.98 15.07 -7.77
N LEU A 17 17.14 13.76 -7.91
CA LEU A 17 18.34 13.05 -7.43
C LEU A 17 19.61 13.50 -8.15
N ALA A 18 19.52 13.75 -9.46
CA ALA A 18 20.63 14.26 -10.25
C ALA A 18 21.06 15.66 -9.77
N GLU A 19 20.10 16.54 -9.51
CA GLU A 19 20.37 17.89 -8.99
C GLU A 19 20.92 17.85 -7.56
N LEU A 20 20.40 16.97 -6.70
CA LEU A 20 20.88 16.82 -5.33
C LEU A 20 22.31 16.26 -5.24
N GLY A 21 22.76 15.49 -6.24
CA GLY A 21 24.09 14.88 -6.27
C GLY A 21 24.38 13.91 -5.12
N ARG A 22 23.37 13.46 -4.37
CA ARG A 22 23.50 12.58 -3.20
C ARG A 22 22.27 11.70 -2.99
N PRO A 23 22.38 10.57 -2.28
CA PRO A 23 21.23 9.75 -1.90
C PRO A 23 20.20 10.54 -1.07
N LEU A 24 18.92 10.25 -1.30
CA LEU A 24 17.80 10.84 -0.56
C LEU A 24 17.03 9.74 0.17
N ALA A 25 16.92 9.85 1.49
CA ALA A 25 16.01 9.02 2.27
C ALA A 25 14.58 9.57 2.12
N ALA A 26 13.68 8.77 1.54
CA ALA A 26 12.29 9.18 1.26
C ALA A 26 11.32 8.03 1.62
N PRO A 27 10.71 8.03 2.82
CA PRO A 27 9.54 7.20 3.10
C PRO A 27 8.31 7.74 2.33
N SER A 28 7.18 7.04 2.43
CA SER A 28 5.92 7.52 1.85
C SER A 28 5.50 8.86 2.47
N ALA A 29 5.03 9.79 1.63
CA ALA A 29 4.77 11.19 2.00
C ALA A 29 3.39 11.40 2.66
N ASN A 30 3.05 10.55 3.63
CA ASN A 30 1.80 10.59 4.40
C ASN A 30 2.07 10.74 5.89
N ARG A 31 1.03 11.07 6.66
CA ARG A 31 1.09 10.93 8.12
C ARG A 31 1.28 9.45 8.47
N SER A 32 2.15 9.17 9.44
CA SER A 32 2.44 7.79 9.88
C SER A 32 1.16 7.01 10.16
N GLY A 33 1.07 5.78 9.64
CA GLY A 33 -0.09 4.89 9.80
C GLY A 33 -1.24 5.12 8.81
N ARG A 34 -1.34 6.30 8.18
CA ARG A 34 -2.40 6.62 7.22
C ARG A 34 -2.14 5.98 5.85
N ILE A 35 -3.17 5.99 4.99
CA ILE A 35 -3.12 5.50 3.61
C ILE A 35 -1.95 6.18 2.86
N SER A 36 -1.21 5.45 2.01
CA SER A 36 -0.13 6.06 1.23
C SER A 36 -0.67 7.10 0.21
N PRO A 37 0.14 8.10 -0.17
CA PRO A 37 -0.26 9.08 -1.18
C PRO A 37 0.18 8.63 -2.58
N THR A 38 -0.74 8.67 -3.53
CA THR A 38 -0.47 8.41 -4.96
C THR A 38 -0.59 9.64 -5.87
N GLN A 39 -0.85 10.82 -5.28
CA GLN A 39 -1.03 12.09 -6.00
C GLN A 39 -0.58 13.25 -5.09
N ALA A 40 -0.17 14.38 -5.67
CA ALA A 40 0.26 15.56 -4.90
C ALA A 40 -0.85 16.08 -3.95
N ALA A 41 -2.12 16.03 -4.38
CA ALA A 41 -3.25 16.39 -3.53
C ALA A 41 -3.35 15.55 -2.25
N HIS A 42 -2.98 14.26 -2.30
CA HIS A 42 -2.94 13.40 -1.11
C HIS A 42 -1.84 13.86 -0.13
N VAL A 43 -0.68 14.25 -0.66
CA VAL A 43 0.43 14.78 0.15
C VAL A 43 0.05 16.12 0.78
N ALA A 44 -0.60 17.00 0.02
CA ALA A 44 -1.07 18.30 0.50
C ALA A 44 -2.11 18.15 1.62
N ALA A 45 -3.05 17.21 1.50
CA ALA A 45 -4.05 16.94 2.54
C ALA A 45 -3.42 16.42 3.84
N ASP A 46 -2.38 15.58 3.74
CA ASP A 46 -1.74 14.97 4.90
C ASP A 46 -0.72 15.91 5.57
N LEU A 47 0.17 16.50 4.78
CA LEU A 47 1.34 17.22 5.27
C LEU A 47 1.20 18.74 5.15
N GLY A 48 0.61 19.24 4.06
CA GLY A 48 0.38 20.67 3.83
C GLY A 48 1.59 21.54 4.18
N ASP A 49 1.38 22.55 5.01
CA ASP A 49 2.40 23.51 5.44
C ASP A 49 3.49 22.92 6.37
N LYS A 50 3.41 21.62 6.73
CA LYS A 50 4.44 20.95 7.55
C LYS A 50 5.68 20.58 6.73
N VAL A 51 5.62 20.67 5.40
CA VAL A 51 6.76 20.43 4.52
C VAL A 51 7.09 21.70 3.74
N ALA A 52 8.38 21.92 3.48
CA ALA A 52 8.83 23.12 2.77
C ALA A 52 8.39 23.15 1.30
N MET A 53 8.14 21.98 0.70
CA MET A 53 7.83 21.85 -0.73
C MET A 53 7.09 20.55 -1.02
N ILE A 54 6.19 20.60 -2.00
CA ILE A 54 5.58 19.44 -2.65
C ILE A 54 5.88 19.55 -4.15
N LEU A 55 6.52 18.52 -4.71
CA LEU A 55 6.77 18.42 -6.15
C LEU A 55 5.62 17.64 -6.79
N ASP A 56 4.80 18.31 -7.60
CA ASP A 56 3.71 17.66 -8.32
C ASP A 56 4.23 17.03 -9.62
N GLY A 57 4.34 15.70 -9.62
CA GLY A 57 4.69 14.88 -10.78
C GLY A 57 3.48 14.19 -11.42
N GLY A 58 2.26 14.55 -11.02
CA GLY A 58 1.04 13.82 -11.37
C GLY A 58 0.85 12.54 -10.55
N PRO A 59 -0.17 11.72 -10.91
CA PRO A 59 -0.43 10.45 -10.25
C PRO A 59 0.70 9.44 -10.43
N THR A 60 0.99 8.65 -9.39
CA THR A 60 1.95 7.54 -9.47
C THR A 60 1.43 6.45 -10.39
N ALA A 61 2.27 5.93 -11.31
CA ALA A 61 1.84 4.94 -12.30
C ALA A 61 1.43 3.58 -11.70
N HIS A 62 2.15 3.10 -10.68
CA HIS A 62 1.93 1.75 -10.12
C HIS A 62 1.00 1.71 -8.90
N GLY A 63 0.82 2.85 -8.21
CA GLY A 63 -0.06 2.98 -7.03
C GLY A 63 0.34 2.16 -5.79
N LEU A 64 1.39 1.35 -5.84
CA LEU A 64 1.93 0.58 -4.72
C LEU A 64 3.38 0.96 -4.43
N GLU A 65 3.83 0.72 -3.20
CA GLU A 65 5.24 0.88 -2.84
C GLU A 65 6.12 -0.18 -3.51
N SER A 66 7.43 0.04 -3.47
CA SER A 66 8.43 -0.90 -4.00
C SER A 66 8.36 -2.28 -3.35
N THR A 67 8.62 -3.31 -4.15
CA THR A 67 8.93 -4.66 -3.68
C THR A 67 10.29 -4.65 -2.99
N ILE A 68 10.42 -5.31 -1.85
CA ILE A 68 11.68 -5.40 -1.10
C ILE A 68 12.13 -6.86 -1.08
N ILE A 69 13.32 -7.11 -1.62
CA ILE A 69 14.01 -8.40 -1.59
C ILE A 69 15.26 -8.25 -0.72
N ASP A 70 15.43 -9.15 0.24
CA ASP A 70 16.70 -9.40 0.90
C ASP A 70 17.52 -10.38 0.07
N ALA A 71 18.62 -9.90 -0.49
CA ALA A 71 19.55 -10.68 -1.30
C ALA A 71 20.93 -10.84 -0.61
N ARG A 72 20.99 -10.72 0.72
CA ARG A 72 22.24 -10.89 1.48
C ARG A 72 22.63 -12.36 1.70
N GLY A 73 21.63 -13.25 1.72
CA GLY A 73 21.83 -14.69 1.87
C GLY A 73 21.99 -15.40 0.52
N GLU A 74 22.18 -16.72 0.57
CA GLU A 74 22.26 -17.57 -0.64
C GLU A 74 20.93 -17.62 -1.40
N VAL A 75 19.81 -17.58 -0.68
CA VAL A 75 18.46 -17.59 -1.25
C VAL A 75 17.82 -16.23 -1.05
N PRO A 76 17.36 -15.54 -2.12
CA PRO A 76 16.66 -14.28 -2.00
C PRO A 76 15.33 -14.43 -1.24
N VAL A 77 15.04 -13.49 -0.34
CA VAL A 77 13.81 -13.48 0.46
C VAL A 77 13.00 -12.22 0.15
N GLN A 78 11.73 -12.36 -0.23
CA GLN A 78 10.82 -11.23 -0.32
C GLN A 78 10.43 -10.79 1.10
N LEU A 79 10.86 -9.57 1.47
CA LEU A 79 10.50 -8.93 2.74
C LEU A 79 9.19 -8.15 2.63
N ARG A 80 8.87 -7.64 1.44
CA ARG A 80 7.63 -6.89 1.20
C ARG A 80 7.17 -7.05 -0.24
N PRO A 81 5.93 -7.50 -0.50
CA PRO A 81 5.34 -7.44 -1.83
C PRO A 81 5.03 -5.98 -2.21
N GLY A 82 5.19 -5.63 -3.48
CA GLY A 82 5.02 -4.27 -3.97
C GLY A 82 4.75 -4.21 -5.47
N ALA A 83 5.11 -3.08 -6.09
CA ALA A 83 4.83 -2.76 -7.49
C ALA A 83 5.47 -3.72 -8.52
N ILE A 84 6.43 -4.57 -8.11
CA ILE A 84 7.01 -5.60 -8.95
C ILE A 84 6.59 -6.97 -8.38
N ALA A 85 5.86 -7.74 -9.18
CA ALA A 85 5.42 -9.08 -8.81
C ALA A 85 6.63 -10.02 -8.60
N VAL A 86 6.52 -10.93 -7.64
CA VAL A 86 7.64 -11.83 -7.27
C VAL A 86 8.03 -12.73 -8.45
N GLU A 87 7.06 -13.14 -9.26
CA GLU A 87 7.25 -13.98 -10.43
C GLU A 87 8.09 -13.26 -11.51
N THR A 88 7.97 -11.93 -11.61
CA THR A 88 8.83 -11.13 -12.50
C THR A 88 10.28 -11.12 -12.01
N ILE A 89 10.48 -11.10 -10.70
CA ILE A 89 11.82 -11.15 -10.09
C ILE A 89 12.43 -12.54 -10.28
N GLU A 90 11.67 -13.61 -10.00
CA GLU A 90 12.10 -15.01 -10.19
C GLU A 90 12.50 -15.28 -11.65
N LEU A 91 11.73 -14.75 -12.61
CA LEU A 91 12.05 -14.89 -14.04
C LEU A 91 13.43 -14.30 -14.40
N VAL A 92 13.78 -13.16 -13.81
CA VAL A 92 15.06 -12.47 -14.06
C VAL A 92 16.22 -13.15 -13.33
N LEU A 93 15.98 -13.60 -12.08
CA LEU A 93 16.99 -14.28 -11.28
C LEU A 93 17.27 -15.71 -11.77
N GLY A 94 16.29 -16.36 -12.40
CA GLY A 94 16.37 -17.77 -12.76
C GLY A 94 16.29 -18.71 -11.55
N ASP A 95 15.89 -18.20 -10.39
CA ASP A 95 15.78 -18.93 -9.13
C ASP A 95 14.53 -18.47 -8.35
N ARG A 96 14.09 -19.29 -7.40
CA ARG A 96 12.93 -19.00 -6.55
C ARG A 96 13.28 -17.94 -5.52
N VAL A 97 12.28 -17.10 -5.24
CA VAL A 97 12.34 -16.15 -4.13
C VAL A 97 11.50 -16.71 -2.99
N VAL A 98 12.10 -16.86 -1.82
CA VAL A 98 11.37 -17.29 -0.62
C VAL A 98 10.49 -16.12 -0.15
N ARG A 99 9.21 -16.39 0.11
CA ARG A 99 8.31 -15.42 0.74
C ARG A 99 8.65 -15.42 2.23
N GLY A 100 9.19 -14.31 2.73
CA GLY A 100 9.53 -14.20 4.15
C GLY A 100 8.25 -14.17 5.00
N ASP A 101 8.27 -14.83 6.16
CA ASP A 101 7.20 -14.68 7.14
C ASP A 101 7.17 -13.23 7.60
N LEU A 102 6.05 -12.56 7.32
CA LEU A 102 5.78 -11.19 7.73
C LEU A 102 5.40 -11.18 9.21
N GLU A 103 6.33 -11.50 10.11
CA GLU A 103 6.08 -11.35 11.55
C GLU A 103 5.84 -9.86 11.86
N PRO A 104 4.61 -9.45 12.25
CA PRO A 104 4.27 -8.03 12.42
C PRO A 104 4.99 -7.38 13.60
N GLU A 105 5.49 -8.20 14.53
CA GLU A 105 6.06 -7.82 15.82
C GLU A 105 7.55 -7.42 15.71
N LEU A 106 8.24 -7.80 14.62
CA LEU A 106 9.66 -7.52 14.36
C LEU A 106 9.86 -6.97 12.93
N PRO A 107 9.41 -5.74 12.63
CA PRO A 107 9.52 -5.17 11.30
C PRO A 107 10.99 -4.94 10.90
N ASN A 108 11.45 -5.70 9.90
CA ASN A 108 12.76 -5.57 9.28
C ASN A 108 12.76 -4.68 8.01
N ALA A 109 11.57 -4.30 7.52
CA ALA A 109 11.36 -3.42 6.37
C ALA A 109 10.21 -2.40 6.59
N PRO A 110 10.24 -1.24 5.92
CA PRO A 110 9.17 -0.24 6.03
C PRO A 110 7.80 -0.79 5.62
N GLY A 111 6.76 -0.40 6.35
CA GLY A 111 5.37 -0.79 6.06
C GLY A 111 4.97 -2.19 6.52
N GLN A 112 5.80 -2.84 7.35
CA GLN A 112 5.50 -4.13 7.97
C GLN A 112 4.70 -4.05 9.29
N LEU A 113 4.42 -2.85 9.80
CA LEU A 113 3.58 -2.68 10.98
C LEU A 113 2.16 -3.21 10.74
N ALA A 114 1.55 -3.77 11.80
CA ALA A 114 0.23 -4.39 11.74
C ALA A 114 -0.87 -3.40 11.29
N SER A 115 -0.91 -2.20 11.86
CA SER A 115 -1.80 -1.12 11.43
C SER A 115 -1.03 -0.07 10.64
N HIS A 116 -0.98 -0.28 9.33
CA HIS A 116 -0.38 0.64 8.36
C HIS A 116 -1.33 0.74 7.17
N TYR A 117 -1.41 1.92 6.53
CA TYR A 117 -2.38 2.22 5.48
C TYR A 117 -3.84 2.30 5.94
N ALA A 118 -4.09 2.51 7.23
CA ALA A 118 -5.44 2.45 7.80
C ALA A 118 -6.29 3.69 7.41
N PRO A 119 -7.45 3.51 6.75
CA PRO A 119 -8.50 4.55 6.67
C PRO A 119 -9.06 4.87 8.06
N GLU A 120 -9.81 5.98 8.21
CA GLU A 120 -10.67 6.21 9.38
C GLU A 120 -11.85 5.22 9.46
N ALA A 121 -12.40 4.80 8.32
CA ALA A 121 -13.41 3.75 8.23
C ALA A 121 -12.85 2.37 8.66
N GLN A 122 -13.71 1.49 9.18
CA GLN A 122 -13.35 0.07 9.37
C GLN A 122 -13.25 -0.65 8.02
N VAL A 123 -12.28 -1.54 7.83
CA VAL A 123 -12.15 -2.31 6.58
C VAL A 123 -12.62 -3.74 6.79
N ARG A 124 -13.58 -4.19 5.98
CA ARG A 124 -14.08 -5.57 5.97
C ARG A 124 -13.65 -6.26 4.68
N LEU A 125 -12.76 -7.23 4.79
CA LEU A 125 -12.22 -7.99 3.66
C LEU A 125 -13.16 -9.10 3.20
N GLU A 126 -12.90 -9.60 1.99
CA GLU A 126 -13.60 -10.74 1.39
C GLU A 126 -15.13 -10.57 1.32
N ALA A 127 -15.59 -9.33 1.20
CA ALA A 127 -17.00 -8.98 1.18
C ALA A 127 -17.65 -9.42 -0.15
N ARG A 128 -18.65 -10.31 -0.06
CA ARG A 128 -19.48 -10.72 -1.20
C ARG A 128 -20.83 -9.98 -1.25
N ASP A 129 -21.09 -9.18 -0.22
CA ASP A 129 -22.28 -8.38 0.01
C ASP A 129 -21.87 -7.01 0.60
N VAL A 130 -22.79 -6.05 0.57
CA VAL A 130 -22.61 -4.74 1.20
C VAL A 130 -23.65 -4.56 2.29
N ARG A 131 -23.21 -4.24 3.51
CA ARG A 131 -24.09 -3.99 4.65
C ARG A 131 -24.53 -2.53 4.65
N GLN A 132 -25.63 -2.27 5.35
CA GLN A 132 -26.16 -0.91 5.45
C GLN A 132 -25.11 0.08 5.98
N GLY A 133 -24.91 1.18 5.26
CA GLY A 133 -23.96 2.23 5.61
C GLY A 133 -22.52 1.97 5.17
N GLU A 134 -22.20 0.81 4.61
CA GLU A 134 -20.86 0.56 4.08
C GLU A 134 -20.64 1.25 2.72
N ALA A 135 -19.43 1.74 2.51
CA ALA A 135 -18.92 2.02 1.17
C ALA A 135 -18.30 0.74 0.58
N LEU A 136 -18.25 0.62 -0.74
CA LEU A 136 -17.75 -0.56 -1.44
C LEU A 136 -16.48 -0.25 -2.23
N LEU A 137 -15.41 -0.98 -1.91
CA LEU A 137 -14.24 -1.14 -2.75
C LEU A 137 -14.40 -2.40 -3.60
N ALA A 138 -14.85 -2.21 -4.84
CA ALA A 138 -15.16 -3.28 -5.76
C ALA A 138 -13.95 -3.74 -6.59
N PHE A 139 -14.02 -4.96 -7.10
CA PHE A 139 -13.05 -5.50 -8.06
C PHE A 139 -13.74 -6.44 -9.05
N GLY A 140 -13.48 -6.24 -10.34
CA GLY A 140 -14.03 -7.02 -11.43
C GLY A 140 -15.46 -6.62 -11.85
N PRO A 141 -16.06 -7.39 -12.77
CA PRO A 141 -17.27 -6.96 -13.47
C PRO A 141 -18.57 -7.18 -12.69
N ARG A 142 -18.53 -8.00 -11.63
CA ARG A 142 -19.72 -8.40 -10.86
C ARG A 142 -19.75 -7.67 -9.52
N VAL A 143 -20.25 -6.45 -9.56
CA VAL A 143 -20.39 -5.59 -8.38
C VAL A 143 -21.73 -5.90 -7.67
N PRO A 144 -21.74 -6.22 -6.37
CA PRO A 144 -22.99 -6.40 -5.63
C PRO A 144 -23.77 -5.08 -5.55
N PRO A 145 -25.11 -5.13 -5.50
CA PRO A 145 -25.93 -3.92 -5.37
C PRO A 145 -25.69 -3.24 -4.01
N THR A 146 -25.66 -1.92 -4.00
CA THR A 146 -25.57 -1.10 -2.79
C THR A 146 -26.06 0.33 -3.08
N ASP A 147 -26.61 0.97 -2.05
CA ASP A 147 -26.97 2.39 -2.06
C ASP A 147 -25.83 3.30 -1.54
N GLY A 148 -24.73 2.69 -1.06
CA GLY A 148 -23.54 3.39 -0.57
C GLY A 148 -22.57 3.80 -1.69
N PRO A 149 -21.52 4.60 -1.36
CA PRO A 149 -20.48 4.95 -2.31
C PRO A 149 -19.75 3.72 -2.83
N VAL A 150 -19.48 3.67 -4.14
CA VAL A 150 -18.77 2.55 -4.77
C VAL A 150 -17.61 3.08 -5.59
N ILE A 151 -16.43 2.49 -5.41
CA ILE A 151 -15.29 2.64 -6.32
C ILE A 151 -14.82 1.25 -6.73
N ASN A 152 -14.76 0.99 -8.04
CA ASN A 152 -14.23 -0.25 -8.57
C ASN A 152 -12.75 -0.06 -8.96
N LEU A 153 -11.87 -0.87 -8.34
CA LEU A 153 -10.44 -0.84 -8.57
C LEU A 153 -10.06 -1.21 -10.01
N SER A 154 -10.79 -2.15 -10.59
CA SER A 154 -10.66 -2.55 -11.99
C SER A 154 -11.92 -3.30 -12.42
N PRO A 155 -12.79 -2.67 -13.23
CA PRO A 155 -14.00 -3.33 -13.75
C PRO A 155 -13.71 -4.59 -14.58
N ALA A 156 -12.55 -4.64 -15.24
CA ALA A 156 -12.12 -5.81 -16.01
C ALA A 156 -11.45 -6.90 -15.16
N GLY A 157 -11.11 -6.60 -13.90
CA GLY A 157 -10.38 -7.51 -13.02
C GLY A 157 -8.87 -7.55 -13.29
N ASP A 158 -8.30 -6.46 -13.83
CA ASP A 158 -6.88 -6.29 -14.04
C ASP A 158 -6.18 -5.86 -12.74
N LEU A 159 -5.15 -6.60 -12.34
CA LEU A 159 -4.44 -6.37 -11.08
C LEU A 159 -3.47 -5.16 -11.16
N THR A 160 -3.02 -4.78 -12.35
CA THR A 160 -2.16 -3.61 -12.54
C THR A 160 -2.97 -2.33 -12.37
N GLU A 161 -4.15 -2.28 -12.99
CA GLU A 161 -5.12 -1.20 -12.81
C GLU A 161 -5.57 -1.12 -11.35
N ALA A 162 -5.90 -2.26 -10.73
CA ALA A 162 -6.30 -2.29 -9.33
C ALA A 162 -5.21 -1.77 -8.38
N ALA A 163 -3.95 -2.13 -8.62
CA ALA A 163 -2.79 -1.63 -7.88
C ALA A 163 -2.65 -0.10 -8.02
N ALA A 164 -2.74 0.41 -9.25
CA ALA A 164 -2.63 1.84 -9.54
C ALA A 164 -3.72 2.67 -8.82
N ASN A 165 -4.92 2.10 -8.69
CA ASN A 165 -6.08 2.78 -8.12
C ASN A 165 -6.23 2.61 -6.61
N LEU A 166 -5.58 1.61 -5.99
CA LEU A 166 -5.86 1.16 -4.62
C LEU A 166 -5.95 2.28 -3.59
N PHE A 167 -4.86 3.03 -3.42
CA PHE A 167 -4.80 4.04 -2.36
C PHE A 167 -5.67 5.27 -2.64
N ALA A 168 -5.82 5.65 -3.91
CA ALA A 168 -6.72 6.74 -4.28
C ALA A 168 -8.18 6.37 -3.99
N ALA A 169 -8.57 5.14 -4.33
CA ALA A 169 -9.91 4.61 -4.06
C ALA A 169 -10.18 4.52 -2.54
N LEU A 170 -9.23 3.97 -1.76
CA LEU A 170 -9.35 3.91 -0.31
C LEU A 170 -9.50 5.30 0.31
N ARG A 171 -8.71 6.29 -0.14
CA ARG A 171 -8.82 7.68 0.34
C ARG A 171 -10.17 8.31 -0.01
N ALA A 172 -10.66 8.08 -1.22
CA ALA A 172 -11.94 8.62 -1.66
C ALA A 172 -13.13 8.00 -0.92
N LEU A 173 -13.09 6.69 -0.65
CA LEU A 173 -14.11 6.02 0.18
C LEU A 173 -14.01 6.45 1.64
N ASP A 174 -12.79 6.62 2.19
CA ASP A 174 -12.61 7.12 3.57
C ASP A 174 -13.17 8.55 3.72
N ALA A 175 -12.96 9.39 2.71
CA ALA A 175 -13.48 10.76 2.66
C ALA A 175 -15.01 10.83 2.49
N SER A 176 -15.69 9.74 2.12
CA SER A 176 -17.15 9.72 2.02
C SER A 176 -17.84 9.74 3.39
N GLY A 177 -17.08 9.55 4.48
CA GLY A 177 -17.60 9.48 5.84
C GLY A 177 -18.34 8.17 6.17
N ALA A 178 -18.20 7.14 5.33
CA ALA A 178 -18.79 5.83 5.62
C ALA A 178 -18.09 5.21 6.86
N PRO A 179 -18.84 4.62 7.81
CA PRO A 179 -18.25 3.98 8.98
C PRO A 179 -17.39 2.75 8.64
N ALA A 180 -17.64 2.11 7.50
CA ALA A 180 -16.91 0.94 7.06
C ALA A 180 -16.81 0.86 5.52
N ILE A 181 -15.74 0.22 5.06
CA ILE A 181 -15.45 -0.08 3.67
C ILE A 181 -15.47 -1.61 3.51
N ALA A 182 -16.45 -2.11 2.76
CA ALA A 182 -16.51 -3.48 2.29
C ALA A 182 -15.58 -3.65 1.09
N VAL A 183 -14.65 -4.60 1.16
CA VAL A 183 -13.69 -4.87 0.09
C VAL A 183 -14.00 -6.21 -0.55
N MET A 184 -14.24 -6.22 -1.85
CA MET A 184 -14.45 -7.44 -2.61
C MET A 184 -13.19 -8.34 -2.61
N PRO A 185 -13.34 -9.67 -2.75
CA PRO A 185 -12.21 -10.58 -2.93
C PRO A 185 -11.33 -10.17 -4.12
N ILE A 186 -10.01 -10.10 -3.89
CA ILE A 186 -9.00 -9.84 -4.92
C ILE A 186 -8.08 -11.07 -5.01
N PRO A 187 -7.81 -11.60 -6.22
CA PRO A 187 -6.97 -12.79 -6.35
C PRO A 187 -5.57 -12.63 -5.75
N ASP A 188 -5.15 -13.57 -4.91
CA ASP A 188 -3.85 -13.54 -4.22
C ASP A 188 -2.73 -14.13 -5.10
N ARG A 189 -2.43 -13.46 -6.22
CA ARG A 189 -1.35 -13.82 -7.16
C ARG A 189 -0.76 -12.58 -7.82
N GLY A 190 0.52 -12.62 -8.22
CA GLY A 190 1.16 -11.46 -8.84
C GLY A 190 1.01 -10.18 -8.00
N LEU A 191 0.55 -9.08 -8.62
CA LEU A 191 0.28 -7.82 -7.88
C LEU A 191 -0.84 -7.93 -6.85
N GLY A 192 -1.70 -8.94 -6.96
CA GLY A 192 -2.75 -9.22 -5.98
C GLY A 192 -2.19 -9.55 -4.59
N GLU A 193 -1.03 -10.19 -4.49
CA GLU A 193 -0.34 -10.43 -3.22
C GLU A 193 -0.02 -9.11 -2.51
N ALA A 194 0.45 -8.12 -3.26
CA ALA A 194 0.76 -6.79 -2.74
C ALA A 194 -0.51 -6.04 -2.34
N ILE A 195 -1.55 -6.05 -3.19
CA ILE A 195 -2.85 -5.42 -2.89
C ILE A 195 -3.44 -5.99 -1.60
N ASN A 196 -3.50 -7.32 -1.49
CA ASN A 196 -4.06 -8.01 -0.33
C ASN A 196 -3.24 -7.78 0.94
N ASP A 197 -1.90 -7.69 0.85
CA ASP A 197 -1.07 -7.28 2.00
C ASP A 197 -1.47 -5.88 2.51
N ARG A 198 -1.65 -4.89 1.62
CA ARG A 198 -2.08 -3.54 2.02
C ARG A 198 -3.47 -3.53 2.64
N LEU A 199 -4.41 -4.27 2.05
CA LEU A 199 -5.77 -4.38 2.56
C LEU A 199 -5.83 -5.08 3.93
N ARG A 200 -5.05 -6.14 4.14
CA ARG A 200 -4.92 -6.81 5.45
C ARG A 200 -4.40 -5.87 6.53
N ARG A 201 -3.41 -5.05 6.23
CA ARG A 201 -2.87 -4.03 7.16
C ARG A 201 -3.86 -2.91 7.42
N ALA A 202 -4.59 -2.47 6.39
CA ALA A 202 -5.65 -1.47 6.53
C ALA A 202 -6.82 -1.97 7.40
N ALA A 203 -7.09 -3.27 7.41
CA ALA A 203 -8.12 -3.92 8.23
C ALA A 203 -7.67 -4.31 9.64
N ALA A 204 -6.38 -4.22 9.96
CA ALA A 204 -5.87 -4.61 11.27
C ALA A 204 -6.39 -3.68 12.39
N PRO A 205 -6.65 -4.20 13.61
CA PRO A 205 -7.09 -3.39 14.74
C PRO A 205 -6.13 -2.23 15.02
N ARG A 206 -6.67 -1.04 15.28
CA ARG A 206 -5.86 0.10 15.76
C ARG A 206 -5.54 -0.11 17.24
N GLY A 207 -4.31 -0.49 17.55
CA GLY A 207 -3.77 -0.52 18.92
C GLY A 207 -4.55 -1.41 19.90
N GLY A 208 -4.22 -2.71 19.94
CA GLY A 208 -4.32 -3.47 21.19
C GLY A 208 -3.22 -3.00 22.17
N PRO A 209 -3.38 -3.16 23.49
CA PRO A 209 -2.52 -2.51 24.47
C PRO A 209 -1.06 -2.88 24.22
N THR A 210 -0.20 -1.87 24.10
CA THR A 210 1.22 -2.03 24.40
C THR A 210 1.28 -2.57 25.82
N ALA A 211 1.72 -3.82 25.98
CA ALA A 211 2.11 -4.31 27.28
C ALA A 211 3.14 -3.31 27.80
N ASP A 212 2.73 -2.56 28.82
CA ASP A 212 3.58 -1.74 29.64
C ASP A 212 4.73 -2.62 30.13
N HIS A 213 5.87 -2.52 29.45
CA HIS A 213 7.14 -2.95 30.00
C HIS A 213 7.59 -1.82 30.93
N PHE A 214 6.99 -1.76 32.11
CA PHE A 214 7.57 -1.06 33.25
C PHE A 214 8.56 -2.01 33.94
N ASP A 215 9.77 -1.49 34.10
CA ASP A 215 10.91 -2.06 34.80
C ASP A 215 10.58 -2.65 36.18
N ILE A 216 11.23 -3.78 36.49
CA ILE A 216 11.93 -4.03 37.76
C ILE A 216 13.27 -4.69 37.43
#